data_AF-A0A1V5KZ48-F1
#
_entry.id   AF-A0A1V5KZ48-F1
#
_cell.length_a   1.000
_cell.length_b   1.000
_cell.length_c   1.000
_cell.angle_alpha   90.00
_cell.angle_beta   90.00
_cell.angle_gamma   90.00
#
_symmetry.space_group_name_H-M   'P 1'
#
loop_
_entity.id
_entity.type
_entity.pdbx_description
1 polymer ?
#
loop_
_entity_poly.entity_id
_entity_poly.type
_entity_poly.pdbx_seq_one_letter_code
_entity_poly.pdbx_strand_id
1 'polypeptide(L)'
;MERTSGSGFIDLTRLPDNLLDYIALGDWHGTKQVGTKAWYAGTPEPDRFAKSGEYDPGNILVVDVEPGGEPRVNSMHVGKLRWAQLSLDVSGATGVQAAVARIEKAVGFGVDEALLRLELSGSVDIAAAGELERVLQSQEARLLRLKLVDRTTVEPGEDELVSLLSSADHPLVAKVTERLLAQAEGEGDAAAIARIGLRDLHAAVESQPGARVAAAKSGGRIRQASYRLEDRPT
;
A
#
# COMPACT_ATOMS: atom_id res chain seq x y z
N MET A 1 -38.41 28.40 15.57
CA MET A 1 -38.20 27.75 14.26
C MET A 1 -38.01 26.26 14.55
N GLU A 2 -39.12 25.54 14.58
CA GLU A 2 -39.23 24.16 15.04
C GLU A 2 -38.68 23.25 13.93
N ARG A 3 -37.53 22.62 14.17
CA ARG A 3 -36.99 21.64 13.22
C ARG A 3 -37.86 20.40 13.32
N THR A 4 -38.61 20.14 12.25
CA THR A 4 -39.34 18.89 12.02
C THR A 4 -38.45 17.69 12.30
N SER A 5 -38.85 16.87 13.26
CA SER A 5 -38.25 15.61 13.63
C SER A 5 -38.27 14.64 12.44
N GLY A 6 -37.16 14.57 11.70
CA GLY A 6 -36.90 13.44 10.80
C GLY A 6 -36.80 12.16 11.63
N SER A 7 -37.34 11.05 11.13
CA SER A 7 -37.16 9.76 11.79
C SER A 7 -35.67 9.45 11.93
N GLY A 8 -35.23 8.99 13.11
CA GLY A 8 -33.85 8.55 13.35
C GLY A 8 -32.96 9.52 14.14
N PHE A 9 -33.47 10.67 14.59
CA PHE A 9 -32.73 11.56 15.48
C PHE A 9 -33.07 11.31 16.95
N ILE A 10 -32.03 11.14 17.78
CA ILE A 10 -32.15 11.14 19.23
C ILE A 10 -31.86 12.56 19.71
N ASP A 11 -32.87 13.25 20.26
CA ASP A 11 -32.70 14.54 20.91
C ASP A 11 -32.30 14.33 22.37
N LEU A 12 -31.00 14.42 22.64
CA LEU A 12 -30.43 14.22 23.98
C LEU A 12 -31.01 15.19 25.00
N THR A 13 -31.47 16.38 24.60
CA THR A 13 -32.04 17.38 25.53
C THR A 13 -33.40 16.99 26.10
N ARG A 14 -34.04 15.96 25.53
CA ARG A 14 -35.33 15.43 26.00
C ARG A 14 -35.18 14.26 26.97
N LEU A 15 -33.94 13.79 27.18
CA LEU A 15 -33.66 12.73 28.14
C LEU A 15 -33.59 13.33 29.56
N PRO A 16 -34.06 12.60 30.59
CA PRO A 16 -34.02 13.09 31.96
C PRO A 16 -32.59 12.99 32.50
N ASP A 17 -31.81 14.08 32.36
CA ASP A 17 -30.39 14.16 32.75
C ASP A 17 -30.11 13.80 34.22
N ASN A 18 -31.11 13.97 35.09
CA ASN A 18 -31.04 13.66 36.52
C ASN A 18 -31.38 12.20 36.86
N LEU A 19 -31.88 11.42 35.90
CA LEU A 19 -32.22 10.00 36.08
C LEU A 19 -31.26 9.07 35.33
N LEU A 20 -30.37 9.62 34.50
CA LEU A 20 -29.43 8.87 33.69
C LEU A 20 -28.00 9.30 34.03
N ASP A 21 -27.21 8.35 34.53
CA ASP A 21 -25.79 8.58 34.83
C ASP A 21 -24.89 8.35 33.60
N TYR A 22 -25.36 7.54 32.64
CA TYR A 22 -24.67 7.27 31.38
C TYR A 22 -25.65 6.85 30.29
N ILE A 23 -25.39 7.26 29.05
CA ILE A 23 -26.19 6.94 27.87
C ILE A 23 -25.29 6.25 26.86
N ALA A 24 -25.44 4.92 26.76
CA ALA A 24 -24.76 4.10 25.76
C ALA A 24 -25.54 4.13 24.44
N LEU A 25 -24.94 4.69 23.39
CA LEU A 25 -25.50 4.76 22.05
C LEU A 25 -24.84 3.74 21.11
N GLY A 26 -25.56 3.29 20.07
CA GLY A 26 -25.09 2.34 19.04
C GLY A 26 -25.33 2.86 17.62
N ASP A 27 -25.06 2.04 16.59
CA ASP A 27 -25.14 2.38 15.14
C ASP A 27 -23.97 3.23 14.58
N TRP A 28 -23.37 4.12 15.37
CA TRP A 28 -22.12 4.78 14.97
C TRP A 28 -20.92 3.86 15.23
N HIS A 29 -20.05 3.70 14.23
CA HIS A 29 -18.93 2.74 14.29
C HIS A 29 -17.63 3.31 14.87
N GLY A 30 -17.54 4.63 15.09
CA GLY A 30 -16.40 5.24 15.77
C GLY A 30 -16.68 5.48 17.25
N THR A 31 -15.63 5.68 18.03
CA THR A 31 -15.74 6.15 19.41
C THR A 31 -16.03 7.64 19.38
N LYS A 32 -17.13 8.07 20.01
CA LYS A 32 -17.50 9.49 19.99
C LYS A 32 -18.35 9.88 21.19
N GLN A 33 -17.93 10.94 21.88
CA GLN A 33 -18.79 11.64 22.82
C GLN A 33 -19.70 12.61 22.07
N VAL A 34 -21.00 12.56 22.33
CA VAL A 34 -22.01 13.42 21.68
C VAL A 34 -22.88 14.20 22.66
N GLY A 35 -22.64 14.03 23.96
CA GLY A 35 -23.20 14.83 25.03
C GLY A 35 -22.42 14.58 26.32
N THR A 36 -22.77 15.27 27.40
CA THR A 36 -22.06 15.16 28.68
C THR A 36 -21.98 13.71 29.17
N LYS A 37 -23.08 12.97 29.06
CA LYS A 37 -23.19 11.57 29.50
C LYS A 37 -23.39 10.57 28.36
N ALA A 38 -23.34 11.02 27.11
CA ALA A 38 -23.78 10.24 25.95
C ALA A 38 -22.62 9.91 25.00
N TRP A 39 -22.44 8.61 24.78
CA TRP A 39 -21.28 8.08 24.07
C TRP A 39 -21.66 6.97 23.10
N TYR A 40 -21.04 7.02 21.92
CA TYR A 40 -20.91 5.88 21.03
C TYR A 40 -19.58 5.20 21.33
N ALA A 41 -19.61 3.90 21.65
CA ALA A 41 -18.38 3.11 21.81
C ALA A 41 -17.72 2.76 20.47
N GLY A 42 -18.48 2.78 19.37
CA GLY A 42 -18.02 2.32 18.08
C GLY A 42 -18.09 0.80 17.93
N THR A 43 -17.50 0.29 16.84
CA THR A 43 -17.33 -1.16 16.65
C THR A 43 -16.03 -1.61 17.34
N PRO A 44 -16.01 -2.79 17.99
CA PRO A 44 -14.80 -3.31 18.65
C PRO A 44 -13.71 -3.74 17.66
N GLU A 45 -14.07 -4.05 16.42
CA GLU A 45 -13.15 -4.24 15.30
C GLU A 45 -13.58 -3.28 14.17
N PRO A 46 -12.66 -2.57 13.49
CA PRO A 46 -13.03 -1.76 12.34
C PRO A 46 -13.59 -2.64 11.23
N ASP A 47 -14.61 -2.14 10.54
CA ASP A 47 -15.33 -2.84 9.47
C ASP A 47 -15.11 -2.21 8.09
N ARG A 48 -14.42 -1.06 8.04
CA ARG A 48 -14.16 -0.30 6.83
C ARG A 48 -12.93 0.59 6.98
N PHE A 49 -12.32 0.92 5.85
CA PHE A 49 -11.30 1.98 5.79
C PHE A 49 -11.91 3.33 6.22
N ALA A 50 -11.17 4.07 7.05
CA ALA A 50 -11.59 5.37 7.54
C ALA A 50 -11.87 6.34 6.37
N LYS A 51 -13.01 7.03 6.43
CA LYS A 51 -13.38 8.05 5.43
C LYS A 51 -12.87 9.45 5.80
N SER A 52 -12.63 9.71 7.09
CA SER A 52 -12.20 10.99 7.65
C SER A 52 -11.52 10.80 9.01
N GLY A 53 -10.89 11.87 9.53
CA GLY A 53 -10.08 11.82 10.75
C GLY A 53 -10.82 11.68 12.08
N GLU A 54 -12.15 11.90 12.13
CA GLU A 54 -12.96 11.68 13.35
C GLU A 54 -13.45 10.22 13.51
N TYR A 55 -12.97 9.30 12.67
CA TYR A 55 -13.36 7.90 12.73
C TYR A 55 -12.39 7.10 13.61
N ASP A 56 -12.78 6.83 14.86
CA ASP A 56 -11.99 6.11 15.87
C ASP A 56 -12.64 4.75 16.28
N PRO A 57 -12.72 3.77 15.37
CA PRO A 57 -13.23 2.43 15.68
C PRO A 57 -12.20 1.58 16.44
N GLY A 58 -12.60 0.38 16.84
CA GLY A 58 -11.71 -0.61 17.43
C GLY A 58 -11.58 -0.49 18.94
N ASN A 59 -12.52 0.19 19.61
CA ASN A 59 -12.44 0.47 21.03
C ASN A 59 -13.63 -0.14 21.79
N ILE A 60 -13.43 -0.29 23.10
CA ILE A 60 -14.49 -0.44 24.10
C ILE A 60 -14.40 0.72 25.08
N LEU A 61 -15.51 1.01 25.75
CA LEU A 61 -15.56 2.02 26.80
C LEU A 61 -15.68 1.35 28.16
N VAL A 62 -14.72 1.61 29.05
CA VAL A 62 -14.83 1.33 30.48
C VAL A 62 -15.38 2.60 31.14
N VAL A 63 -16.54 2.47 31.77
CA VAL A 63 -17.30 3.62 32.26
C VAL A 63 -17.51 3.47 33.75
N ASP A 64 -16.91 4.39 34.51
CA ASP A 64 -17.18 4.52 35.95
C ASP A 64 -18.27 5.57 36.13
N VAL A 65 -19.35 5.19 36.81
CA VAL A 65 -20.51 6.06 37.10
C VAL A 65 -20.66 6.29 38.60
N GLU A 66 -21.01 7.53 38.96
CA GLU A 66 -21.46 7.90 40.30
C GLU A 66 -22.83 8.57 40.20
N PRO A 67 -23.76 8.32 41.15
CA PRO A 67 -25.09 8.90 41.10
C PRO A 67 -25.06 10.43 41.00
N GLY A 68 -25.65 10.98 39.94
CA GLY A 68 -25.73 12.42 39.72
C GLY A 68 -24.43 13.09 39.27
N GLY A 69 -23.33 12.33 39.13
CA GLY A 69 -22.05 12.79 38.61
C GLY A 69 -21.94 12.71 37.08
N GLU A 70 -20.85 13.23 36.53
CA GLU A 70 -20.46 12.97 35.14
C GLU A 70 -19.69 11.63 35.07
N PRO A 71 -19.99 10.76 34.09
CA PRO A 71 -19.32 9.48 33.94
C PRO A 71 -17.85 9.68 33.58
N ARG A 72 -16.95 8.94 34.23
CA ARG A 72 -15.55 8.85 33.81
C ARG A 72 -15.42 7.76 32.76
N VAL A 73 -15.16 8.15 31.52
CA VAL A 73 -15.07 7.24 30.38
C VAL A 73 -13.60 7.04 29.99
N ASN A 74 -13.14 5.80 30.04
CA ASN A 74 -11.84 5.39 29.53
C ASN A 74 -12.01 4.54 28.26
N SER A 75 -11.48 5.03 27.14
CA SER A 75 -11.48 4.28 25.88
C SER A 75 -10.30 3.31 25.85
N MET A 76 -10.57 2.04 25.57
CA MET A 76 -9.55 1.00 25.45
C MET A 76 -9.60 0.39 24.05
N HIS A 77 -8.47 0.45 23.34
CA HIS A 77 -8.34 -0.18 22.04
C HIS A 77 -8.28 -1.71 22.17
N VAL A 78 -9.16 -2.39 21.43
CA VAL A 78 -9.30 -3.86 21.39
C VAL A 78 -9.26 -4.43 19.98
N GLY A 79 -9.30 -3.58 18.95
CA GLY A 79 -9.17 -3.98 17.56
C GLY A 79 -7.86 -4.74 17.33
N LYS A 80 -7.95 -5.84 16.59
CA LYS A 80 -6.80 -6.70 16.30
C LYS A 80 -6.29 -6.52 14.89
N LEU A 81 -7.18 -6.21 13.96
CA LEU A 81 -6.83 -6.06 12.55
C LEU A 81 -6.22 -4.68 12.32
N ARG A 82 -5.15 -4.66 11.52
CA ARG A 82 -4.50 -3.43 11.10
C ARG A 82 -5.13 -2.93 9.81
N TRP A 83 -5.75 -1.76 9.87
CA TRP A 83 -6.33 -1.11 8.70
C TRP A 83 -5.43 0.05 8.26
N ALA A 84 -4.77 -0.11 7.12
CA ALA A 84 -3.88 0.90 6.55
C ALA A 84 -4.47 1.52 5.28
N GLN A 85 -4.26 2.82 5.11
CA GLN A 85 -4.54 3.53 3.86
C GLN A 85 -3.32 4.34 3.46
N LEU A 86 -2.78 4.11 2.27
CA LEU A 86 -1.60 4.78 1.74
C LEU A 86 -1.87 5.33 0.34
N SER A 87 -1.40 6.55 0.09
CA SER A 87 -1.26 7.12 -1.26
C SER A 87 0.21 7.40 -1.48
N LEU A 88 0.81 6.74 -2.47
CA LEU A 88 2.25 6.75 -2.73
C LEU A 88 2.53 7.20 -4.17
N ASP A 89 3.52 8.07 -4.31
CA ASP A 89 4.17 8.36 -5.58
C ASP A 89 5.41 7.47 -5.67
N VAL A 90 5.51 6.66 -6.73
CA VAL A 90 6.60 5.71 -6.96
C VAL A 90 7.62 6.20 -7.99
N SER A 91 7.57 7.48 -8.36
CA SER A 91 8.47 8.05 -9.36
C SER A 91 9.93 8.09 -8.90
N GLY A 92 10.82 8.00 -9.88
CA GLY A 92 12.26 8.13 -9.68
C GLY A 92 12.95 6.84 -9.24
N ALA A 93 14.29 6.87 -9.25
CA ALA A 93 15.13 5.67 -9.13
C ALA A 93 14.96 4.87 -7.83
N THR A 94 14.42 5.48 -6.77
CA THR A 94 14.20 4.82 -5.47
C THR A 94 12.74 4.79 -5.02
N GLY A 95 11.82 5.22 -5.90
CA GLY A 95 10.40 5.40 -5.56
C GLY A 95 9.72 4.09 -5.16
N VAL A 96 10.01 3.00 -5.90
CA VAL A 96 9.47 1.67 -5.59
C VAL A 96 9.98 1.16 -4.24
N GLN A 97 11.28 1.27 -3.95
CA GLN A 97 11.85 0.79 -2.69
C GLN A 97 11.33 1.61 -1.50
N ALA A 98 11.14 2.92 -1.67
CA ALA A 98 10.50 3.76 -0.66
C ALA A 98 9.03 3.36 -0.43
N ALA A 99 8.30 3.00 -1.48
CA ALA A 99 6.92 2.53 -1.37
C ALA A 99 6.84 1.18 -0.64
N VAL A 100 7.72 0.23 -0.96
CA VAL A 100 7.85 -1.06 -0.27
C VAL A 100 8.02 -0.86 1.24
N ALA A 101 8.99 -0.05 1.64
CA ALA A 101 9.27 0.21 3.05
C ALA A 101 8.06 0.84 3.78
N ARG A 102 7.31 1.72 3.09
CA ARG A 102 6.09 2.34 3.65
C ARG A 102 4.95 1.35 3.78
N ILE A 103 4.77 0.46 2.81
CA ILE A 103 3.77 -0.62 2.86
C ILE A 103 4.09 -1.53 4.05
N GLU A 104 5.32 -2.06 4.13
CA GLU A 104 5.74 -2.96 5.21
C GLU A 104 5.59 -2.33 6.59
N LYS A 105 5.95 -1.05 6.75
CA LYS A 105 5.75 -0.33 8.01
C LYS A 105 4.26 -0.22 8.38
N ALA A 106 3.38 -0.03 7.41
CA ALA A 106 1.96 0.19 7.67
C ALA A 106 1.21 -1.11 8.02
N VAL A 107 1.50 -2.20 7.31
CA VAL A 107 0.82 -3.48 7.51
C VAL A 107 1.55 -4.43 8.47
N GLY A 108 2.85 -4.23 8.67
CA GLY A 108 3.70 -5.11 9.47
C GLY A 108 4.05 -6.42 8.77
N PHE A 109 4.53 -7.38 9.57
CA PHE A 109 5.02 -8.67 9.08
C PHE A 109 4.06 -9.85 9.31
N GLY A 110 3.00 -9.67 10.12
CA GLY A 110 1.98 -10.69 10.36
C GLY A 110 1.24 -11.12 9.09
N VAL A 111 0.77 -12.37 9.07
CA VAL A 111 -0.06 -12.93 7.98
C VAL A 111 -1.51 -12.85 8.43
N ASP A 112 -2.42 -12.47 7.52
CA ASP A 112 -3.87 -12.41 7.78
C ASP A 112 -4.28 -11.50 8.95
N GLU A 113 -3.47 -10.51 9.30
CA GLU A 113 -3.74 -9.54 10.37
C GLU A 113 -4.01 -8.12 9.86
N ALA A 114 -3.86 -7.89 8.55
CA ALA A 114 -3.86 -6.54 7.99
C ALA A 114 -4.67 -6.43 6.69
N LEU A 115 -5.30 -5.26 6.53
CA LEU A 115 -6.00 -4.82 5.35
C LEU A 115 -5.36 -3.51 4.87
N LEU A 116 -5.07 -3.43 3.57
CA LEU A 116 -4.46 -2.26 2.97
C LEU A 116 -5.33 -1.72 1.84
N ARG A 117 -5.59 -0.42 1.89
CA ARG A 117 -6.00 0.35 0.71
C ARG A 117 -4.81 1.14 0.21
N LEU A 118 -4.39 0.87 -1.01
CA LEU A 118 -3.20 1.46 -1.61
C LEU A 118 -3.59 2.20 -2.88
N GLU A 119 -3.17 3.47 -2.98
CA GLU A 119 -3.22 4.25 -4.21
C GLU A 119 -1.79 4.52 -4.66
N LEU A 120 -1.48 4.13 -5.89
CA LEU A 120 -0.16 4.33 -6.51
C LEU A 120 -0.28 5.33 -7.65
N SER A 121 0.75 6.14 -7.81
CA SER A 121 0.86 7.17 -8.85
C SER A 121 2.32 7.39 -9.23
N GLY A 122 2.56 8.06 -10.35
CA GLY A 122 3.90 8.35 -10.84
C GLY A 122 4.31 7.53 -12.05
N SER A 123 5.52 7.78 -12.54
CA SER A 123 6.10 7.07 -13.68
C SER A 123 7.24 6.15 -13.22
N VAL A 124 7.21 4.91 -13.68
CA VAL A 124 8.23 3.88 -13.38
C VAL A 124 8.81 3.33 -14.67
N ASP A 125 10.08 2.97 -14.61
CA ASP A 125 10.72 2.21 -15.68
C ASP A 125 10.24 0.74 -15.68
N ILE A 126 10.65 -0.03 -16.68
CA ILE A 126 10.17 -1.39 -16.89
C ILE A 126 10.58 -2.30 -15.73
N ALA A 127 11.84 -2.20 -15.28
CA ALA A 127 12.38 -2.99 -14.19
C ALA A 127 11.66 -2.69 -12.86
N ALA A 128 11.45 -1.41 -12.56
CA ALA A 128 10.72 -0.95 -11.38
C ALA A 128 9.25 -1.38 -11.40
N ALA A 129 8.59 -1.35 -12.58
CA ALA A 129 7.24 -1.86 -12.74
C ALA A 129 7.15 -3.36 -12.41
N GLY A 130 8.12 -4.16 -12.87
CA GLY A 130 8.22 -5.59 -12.54
C GLY A 130 8.52 -5.84 -11.05
N GLU A 131 9.38 -5.03 -10.42
CA GLU A 131 9.63 -5.10 -8.97
C GLU A 131 8.35 -4.81 -8.17
N LEU A 132 7.65 -3.73 -8.52
CA LEU A 132 6.42 -3.31 -7.88
C LEU A 132 5.34 -4.39 -7.97
N GLU A 133 5.16 -5.00 -9.16
CA GLU A 133 4.18 -6.08 -9.35
C GLU A 133 4.47 -7.29 -8.45
N ARG A 134 5.75 -7.73 -8.36
CA ARG A 134 6.12 -8.84 -7.46
C ARG A 134 5.84 -8.51 -5.99
N VAL A 135 6.11 -7.28 -5.58
CA VAL A 135 5.81 -6.81 -4.22
C VAL A 135 4.30 -6.87 -3.99
N LEU A 136 3.50 -6.31 -4.89
CA LEU A 136 2.04 -6.28 -4.77
C LEU A 136 1.44 -7.69 -4.69
N GLN A 137 1.90 -8.62 -5.54
CA GLN A 137 1.49 -10.03 -5.49
C GLN A 137 1.85 -10.68 -4.14
N SER A 138 3.05 -10.40 -3.63
CA SER A 138 3.48 -10.90 -2.31
C SER A 138 2.60 -10.35 -1.18
N GLN A 139 2.21 -9.07 -1.24
CA GLN A 139 1.32 -8.48 -0.24
C GLN A 139 -0.10 -9.01 -0.37
N GLU A 140 -0.62 -9.19 -1.59
CA GLU A 140 -1.95 -9.76 -1.83
C GLU A 140 -2.10 -11.17 -1.25
N ALA A 141 -1.03 -11.97 -1.30
CA ALA A 141 -1.01 -13.31 -0.69
C ALA A 141 -0.91 -13.30 0.85
N ARG A 142 -0.51 -12.19 1.48
CA ARG A 142 -0.26 -12.07 2.93
C ARG A 142 -1.35 -11.31 3.67
N LEU A 143 -1.97 -10.34 3.01
CA LEU A 143 -2.99 -9.46 3.58
C LEU A 143 -4.36 -10.13 3.49
N LEU A 144 -5.20 -9.89 4.49
CA LEU A 144 -6.62 -10.26 4.42
C LEU A 144 -7.32 -9.58 3.23
N ARG A 145 -6.88 -8.36 2.90
CA ARG A 145 -7.39 -7.61 1.76
C ARG A 145 -6.40 -6.55 1.29
N LEU A 146 -6.09 -6.58 0.00
CA LEU A 146 -5.47 -5.46 -0.71
C LEU A 146 -6.52 -4.80 -1.63
N LYS A 147 -6.79 -3.52 -1.41
CA LYS A 147 -7.59 -2.69 -2.32
C LYS A 147 -6.67 -1.71 -3.04
N LEU A 148 -6.28 -2.06 -4.26
CA LEU A 148 -5.37 -1.27 -5.08
C LEU A 148 -6.13 -0.29 -6.00
N VAL A 149 -5.64 0.94 -6.08
CA VAL A 149 -5.94 1.92 -7.12
C VAL A 149 -4.61 2.28 -7.78
N ASP A 150 -4.33 1.69 -8.93
CA ASP A 150 -3.07 1.90 -9.64
C ASP A 150 -3.25 2.96 -10.73
N ARG A 151 -2.52 4.07 -10.61
CA ARG A 151 -2.43 5.14 -11.61
C ARG A 151 -1.00 5.32 -12.11
N THR A 152 -0.15 4.32 -11.92
CA THR A 152 1.24 4.38 -12.40
C THR A 152 1.28 4.24 -13.91
N THR A 153 2.27 4.89 -14.52
CA THR A 153 2.59 4.73 -15.94
C THR A 153 3.94 4.05 -16.06
N VAL A 154 4.05 3.15 -17.04
CA VAL A 154 5.33 2.53 -17.38
C VAL A 154 5.95 3.32 -18.53
N GLU A 155 7.09 3.94 -18.28
CA GLU A 155 7.89 4.65 -19.27
C GLU A 155 9.28 4.01 -19.33
N PRO A 156 9.65 3.37 -20.45
CA PRO A 156 10.95 2.72 -20.57
C PRO A 156 12.11 3.69 -20.29
N GLY A 157 13.03 3.29 -19.40
CA GLY A 157 14.25 4.05 -19.19
C GLY A 157 15.18 4.00 -20.40
N GLU A 158 16.04 5.00 -20.58
CA GLU A 158 16.99 5.06 -21.70
C GLU A 158 17.88 3.80 -21.78
N ASP A 159 18.39 3.32 -20.64
CA ASP A 159 19.24 2.14 -20.56
C ASP A 159 18.48 0.84 -20.91
N GLU A 160 17.21 0.74 -20.53
CA GLU A 160 16.35 -0.42 -20.83
C GLU A 160 16.04 -0.51 -22.31
N LEU A 161 15.77 0.64 -22.93
CA LEU A 161 15.56 0.75 -24.37
C LEU A 161 16.80 0.35 -25.15
N VAL A 162 17.97 0.85 -24.74
CA VAL A 162 19.25 0.48 -25.36
C VAL A 162 19.48 -1.02 -25.23
N SER A 163 19.21 -1.62 -24.07
CA SER A 163 19.36 -3.06 -23.83
C SER A 163 18.46 -3.89 -24.75
N LEU A 164 17.17 -3.55 -24.85
CA LEU A 164 16.20 -4.27 -25.66
C LEU A 164 16.46 -4.13 -27.18
N LEU A 165 16.84 -2.93 -27.62
CA LEU A 165 17.11 -2.65 -29.04
C LEU A 165 18.47 -3.20 -29.50
N SER A 166 19.45 -3.28 -28.59
CA SER A 166 20.81 -3.74 -28.90
C SER A 166 21.04 -5.22 -28.59
N SER A 167 20.00 -5.98 -28.29
CA SER A 167 20.09 -7.41 -27.96
C SER A 167 20.56 -8.23 -29.17
N ALA A 168 21.88 -8.40 -29.30
CA ALA A 168 22.53 -9.09 -30.42
C ALA A 168 22.17 -10.58 -30.48
N ASP A 169 21.86 -11.20 -29.33
CA ASP A 169 21.52 -12.61 -29.22
C ASP A 169 20.09 -12.91 -29.70
N HIS A 170 19.23 -11.88 -29.80
CA HIS A 170 17.82 -12.04 -30.15
C HIS A 170 17.32 -10.94 -31.11
N PRO A 171 17.64 -11.02 -32.42
CA PRO A 171 17.21 -10.02 -33.41
C PRO A 171 15.68 -9.88 -33.56
N LEU A 172 14.91 -10.85 -33.08
CA LEU A 172 13.45 -10.74 -32.99
C LEU A 172 13.00 -9.86 -31.82
N VAL A 173 13.73 -9.83 -30.70
CA VAL A 173 13.40 -8.98 -29.53
C VAL A 173 13.49 -7.51 -29.90
N ALA A 174 14.54 -7.10 -30.61
CA ALA A 174 14.68 -5.71 -31.08
C ALA A 174 13.48 -5.29 -31.95
N LYS A 175 13.10 -6.11 -32.93
CA LYS A 175 11.93 -5.85 -33.81
C LYS A 175 10.60 -5.79 -33.06
N VAL A 176 10.40 -6.67 -32.09
CA VAL A 176 9.18 -6.65 -31.25
C VAL A 176 9.19 -5.42 -30.35
N THR A 177 10.34 -5.03 -29.79
CA THR A 177 10.51 -3.82 -28.99
C THR A 177 10.17 -2.57 -29.80
N GLU A 178 10.74 -2.41 -31.00
CA GLU A 178 10.42 -1.29 -31.91
C GLU A 178 8.91 -1.20 -32.19
N ARG A 179 8.27 -2.34 -32.45
CA ARG A 179 6.83 -2.39 -32.72
C ARG A 179 6.00 -2.00 -31.50
N LEU A 180 6.35 -2.52 -30.32
CA LEU A 180 5.63 -2.22 -29.09
C LEU A 180 5.84 -0.76 -28.67
N LEU A 181 7.05 -0.20 -28.85
CA LEU A 181 7.33 1.22 -28.65
C LEU A 181 6.43 2.12 -29.51
N ALA A 182 6.40 1.86 -30.82
CA ALA A 182 5.56 2.62 -31.74
C ALA A 182 4.06 2.52 -31.40
N GLN A 183 3.61 1.38 -30.85
CA GLN A 183 2.23 1.23 -30.39
C GLN A 183 1.98 1.90 -29.03
N ALA A 184 2.99 1.97 -28.15
CA ALA A 184 2.90 2.57 -26.82
C ALA A 184 2.82 4.10 -26.84
N GLU A 185 3.31 4.75 -27.90
CA GLU A 185 3.20 6.20 -28.13
C GLU A 185 1.76 6.66 -28.43
N GLY A 186 0.87 5.74 -28.80
CA GLY A 186 -0.54 6.05 -29.06
C GLY A 186 -1.39 6.23 -27.79
N GLU A 187 -2.69 6.45 -28.00
CA GLU A 187 -3.69 6.50 -26.92
C GLU A 187 -4.63 5.28 -26.97
N GLY A 188 -5.27 4.99 -25.83
CA GLY A 188 -6.26 3.91 -25.70
C GLY A 188 -5.68 2.52 -25.37
N ASP A 189 -6.55 1.51 -25.43
CA ASP A 189 -6.25 0.16 -24.94
C ASP A 189 -5.06 -0.49 -25.65
N ALA A 190 -4.87 -0.23 -26.95
CA ALA A 190 -3.74 -0.77 -27.70
C ALA A 190 -2.39 -0.26 -27.18
N ALA A 191 -2.31 1.01 -26.80
CA ALA A 191 -1.10 1.58 -26.21
C ALA A 191 -0.85 1.06 -24.79
N ALA A 192 -1.91 0.87 -24.01
CA ALA A 192 -1.81 0.25 -22.69
C ALA A 192 -1.30 -1.21 -22.78
N ILE A 193 -1.84 -2.00 -23.70
CA ILE A 193 -1.38 -3.37 -23.96
C ILE A 193 0.08 -3.39 -24.44
N ALA A 194 0.48 -2.43 -25.29
CA ALA A 194 1.86 -2.35 -25.76
C ALA A 194 2.87 -2.08 -24.63
N ARG A 195 2.53 -1.21 -23.67
CA ARG A 195 3.34 -0.98 -22.46
C ARG A 195 3.46 -2.23 -21.59
N ILE A 196 2.36 -2.99 -21.41
CA ILE A 196 2.40 -4.29 -20.72
C ILE A 196 3.30 -5.27 -21.49
N GLY A 197 3.18 -5.32 -22.81
CA GLY A 197 4.01 -6.17 -23.66
C GLY A 197 5.51 -5.85 -23.57
N LEU A 198 5.89 -4.57 -23.49
CA LEU A 198 7.29 -4.15 -23.28
C LEU A 198 7.81 -4.65 -21.94
N ARG A 199 6.98 -4.57 -20.90
CA ARG A 199 7.31 -5.06 -19.56
C ARG A 199 7.52 -6.57 -19.54
N ASP A 200 6.59 -7.32 -20.10
CA ASP A 200 6.65 -8.77 -20.14
C ASP A 200 7.85 -9.25 -21.00
N LEU A 201 8.12 -8.57 -22.11
CA LEU A 201 9.29 -8.85 -22.96
C LEU A 201 10.60 -8.63 -22.22
N HIS A 202 10.74 -7.51 -21.50
CA HIS A 202 11.94 -7.23 -20.71
C HIS A 202 12.15 -8.27 -19.61
N ALA A 203 11.10 -8.63 -18.86
CA ALA A 203 11.17 -9.68 -17.84
C ALA A 203 11.55 -11.05 -18.42
N ALA A 204 11.06 -11.37 -19.61
CA ALA A 204 11.41 -12.61 -20.33
C ALA A 204 12.87 -12.63 -20.78
N VAL A 205 13.45 -11.49 -21.18
CA VAL A 205 14.86 -11.38 -21.57
C VAL A 205 15.77 -11.51 -20.35
N GLU A 206 15.45 -10.83 -19.25
CA GLU A 206 16.23 -10.87 -18.00
C GLU A 206 16.20 -12.24 -17.31
N SER A 207 15.09 -12.99 -17.45
CA SER A 207 14.96 -14.33 -16.88
C SER A 207 15.70 -15.42 -17.68
N GLN A 208 16.24 -15.13 -18.86
CA GLN A 208 17.04 -16.10 -19.60
C GLN A 208 18.45 -16.25 -19.01
N PRO A 209 18.95 -17.50 -18.83
CA PRO A 209 20.23 -17.77 -18.17
C PRO A 209 21.49 -17.22 -18.90
N GLY A 210 21.35 -16.57 -20.05
CA GLY A 210 22.44 -15.92 -20.80
C GLY A 210 22.68 -14.43 -20.47
N ALA A 211 21.67 -13.69 -19.98
CA ALA A 211 21.75 -12.23 -19.81
C ALA A 211 22.58 -11.81 -18.58
N ARG A 212 22.52 -12.57 -17.48
CA ARG A 212 23.26 -12.29 -16.23
C ARG A 212 24.78 -12.25 -16.38
N VAL A 213 25.34 -12.86 -17.43
CA VAL A 213 26.80 -12.92 -17.65
C VAL A 213 27.32 -11.67 -18.38
N ALA A 214 26.47 -10.94 -19.11
CA ALA A 214 26.87 -9.76 -19.88
C ALA A 214 27.02 -8.51 -18.99
N ALA A 215 26.09 -8.28 -18.04
CA ALA A 215 26.14 -7.15 -17.11
C ALA A 215 27.37 -7.19 -16.17
N ALA A 216 27.87 -8.38 -15.84
CA ALA A 216 29.09 -8.55 -15.03
C ALA A 216 30.39 -8.21 -15.78
N LYS A 217 30.37 -8.08 -17.12
CA LYS A 217 31.57 -7.78 -17.92
C LYS A 217 31.79 -6.29 -18.20
N SER A 218 30.79 -5.43 -17.98
CA SER A 218 30.95 -3.97 -18.10
C SER A 218 31.44 -3.30 -16.80
N GLY A 219 31.38 -4.01 -15.66
CA GLY A 219 31.89 -3.55 -14.37
C GLY A 219 33.38 -3.85 -14.17
N GLY A 220 34.24 -2.89 -14.49
CA GLY A 220 35.52 -2.63 -13.80
C GLY A 220 36.56 -3.76 -13.71
N ARG A 221 37.67 -3.59 -14.44
CA ARG A 221 38.96 -4.29 -14.18
C ARG A 221 39.35 -4.17 -12.69
N ILE A 222 39.13 -5.23 -11.91
CA ILE A 222 39.84 -5.41 -10.64
C ILE A 222 41.23 -5.96 -10.96
N ARG A 223 42.26 -5.16 -10.69
CA ARG A 223 43.66 -5.58 -10.74
C ARG A 223 43.86 -6.72 -9.73
N GLN A 224 44.20 -7.92 -10.22
CA GLN A 224 44.71 -8.98 -9.36
C GLN A 224 46.06 -8.54 -8.79
N ALA A 225 46.11 -8.31 -7.47
CA ALA A 225 47.35 -8.23 -6.72
C ALA A 225 47.69 -9.65 -6.25
N SER A 226 48.80 -10.17 -6.75
CA SER A 226 49.39 -11.45 -6.39
C SER A 226 49.82 -11.42 -4.91
N TYR A 227 49.27 -12.28 -4.07
CA TYR A 227 49.87 -12.58 -2.76
C TYR A 227 50.47 -13.99 -2.80
N ARG A 228 51.79 -14.03 -2.66
CA ARG A 228 52.63 -15.22 -2.61
C ARG A 228 52.48 -15.87 -1.22
N LEU A 229 52.18 -17.16 -1.21
CA LEU A 229 52.22 -18.05 -0.05
C LEU A 229 53.61 -18.03 0.59
N GLU A 230 53.70 -17.93 1.92
CA GLU A 230 54.77 -18.57 2.71
C GLU A 230 54.36 -18.70 4.19
N ASP A 231 54.39 -19.96 4.61
CA ASP A 231 54.68 -20.54 5.92
C ASP A 231 53.82 -20.23 7.18
N ARG A 232 53.05 -21.27 7.56
CA ARG A 232 52.87 -21.66 8.96
C ARG A 232 54.12 -22.40 9.45
N PRO A 233 54.41 -22.35 10.76
CA PRO A 233 54.30 -23.62 11.50
C PRO A 233 53.70 -23.51 12.91
N THR A 234 53.03 -24.62 13.25
CA THR A 234 52.72 -25.25 14.56
C THR A 234 52.40 -24.39 15.77
#